data_AF-A0A0V1GHR0-F1
#
_entry.id   AF-A0A0V1GHR0-F1
#
_cell.length_a   1.000
_cell.length_b   1.000
_cell.length_c   1.000
_cell.angle_alpha   90.00
_cell.angle_beta   90.00
_cell.angle_gamma   90.00
#
_symmetry.space_group_name_H-M   'P 1'
#
loop_
_entity.id
_entity.type
_entity.pdbx_description
1 polymer ?
#
loop_
_entity_poly.entity_id
_entity_poly.type
_entity_poly.pdbx_seq_one_letter_code
_entity_poly.pdbx_strand_id
1 'polypeptide(L)'
;LGHIEEFDISKPKEWTAYASRLIFFLEANNVTDPAKRRAVLLSSCGGPVFNLIQALISPANPNEKSFDEILFVLEEHFSPQPSEIAKRNAFYKRNQKVGESISDFVADL
;
A
#
# COMPACT_ATOMS: atom_id res chain seq x y z
N LEU A 1 -0.69 -5.31 -17.46
CA LEU A 1 0.15 -4.80 -16.36
C LEU A 1 1.54 -5.38 -16.54
N GLY A 2 2.59 -4.62 -16.21
CA GLY A 2 3.95 -5.15 -16.19
C GLY A 2 4.17 -6.14 -15.05
N HIS A 3 5.43 -6.36 -14.68
CA HIS A 3 5.82 -7.18 -13.52
C HIS A 3 6.39 -6.29 -12.41
N ILE A 4 6.04 -6.59 -11.16
CA ILE A 4 6.68 -6.07 -9.96
C ILE A 4 7.15 -7.28 -9.15
N GLU A 5 8.40 -7.28 -8.71
CA GLU A 5 8.91 -8.39 -7.90
C GLU A 5 8.18 -8.44 -6.55
N GLU A 6 7.92 -9.66 -6.10
CA GLU A 6 7.29 -9.93 -4.80
C GLU A 6 8.10 -9.36 -3.64
N PHE A 7 7.44 -9.12 -2.51
CA PHE A 7 8.12 -8.66 -1.31
C PHE A 7 8.87 -9.80 -0.62
N ASP A 8 10.16 -9.59 -0.36
CA ASP A 8 10.97 -10.52 0.42
C ASP A 8 10.71 -10.33 1.93
N ILE A 9 9.89 -11.22 2.49
CA ILE A 9 9.53 -11.19 3.91
C ILE A 9 10.73 -11.34 4.86
N SER A 10 11.86 -11.85 4.38
CA SER A 10 13.10 -11.93 5.18
C SER A 10 13.76 -10.56 5.40
N LYS A 11 13.31 -9.53 4.67
CA LYS A 11 13.80 -8.15 4.73
C LYS A 11 12.69 -7.15 5.12
N PRO A 12 12.13 -7.25 6.34
CA PRO A 12 10.99 -6.42 6.77
C PRO A 12 11.25 -4.91 6.67
N LYS A 13 12.51 -4.47 6.84
CA LYS A 13 12.92 -3.07 6.72
C LYS A 13 12.76 -2.48 5.31
N GLU A 14 12.66 -3.33 4.28
CA GLU A 14 12.48 -2.90 2.88
C GLU A 14 11.00 -2.74 2.50
N TRP A 15 10.07 -3.00 3.43
CA TRP A 15 8.63 -2.92 3.19
C TRP A 15 8.20 -1.57 2.61
N THR A 16 8.68 -0.47 3.22
CA THR A 16 8.46 0.91 2.78
C THR A 16 8.83 1.13 1.30
N ALA A 17 9.95 0.54 0.86
CA ALA A 17 10.41 0.64 -0.52
C ALA A 17 9.54 -0.20 -1.47
N TYR A 18 9.15 -1.40 -1.06
CA TYR A 18 8.21 -2.25 -1.81
C TYR A 18 6.83 -1.58 -1.97
N ALA A 19 6.27 -1.04 -0.88
CA ALA A 19 4.99 -0.33 -0.90
C ALA A 19 5.04 0.87 -1.87
N SER A 20 6.13 1.65 -1.84
CA SER A 20 6.33 2.77 -2.76
C SER A 20 6.40 2.31 -4.23
N ARG A 21 7.15 1.23 -4.52
CA ARG A 21 7.20 0.61 -5.86
C ARG A 21 5.82 0.17 -6.33
N LEU A 22 5.03 -0.43 -5.46
CA LEU A 22 3.66 -0.87 -5.78
C LEU A 22 2.76 0.32 -6.14
N ILE A 23 2.84 1.43 -5.40
CA ILE A 23 2.08 2.65 -5.72
C ILE A 23 2.46 3.17 -7.11
N PHE A 24 3.75 3.33 -7.40
CA PHE A 24 4.20 3.76 -8.73
C PHE A 24 3.80 2.79 -9.84
N PHE A 25 3.81 1.47 -9.55
CA PHE A 25 3.35 0.47 -10.51
C PHE A 25 1.86 0.64 -10.84
N LEU A 26 1.01 0.89 -9.83
CA LEU A 26 -0.41 1.15 -10.04
C LEU A 26 -0.62 2.42 -10.86
N GLU A 27 0.09 3.50 -10.55
CA GLU A 27 0.04 4.79 -11.26
C GLU A 27 0.47 4.65 -12.72
N ALA A 28 1.64 4.05 -12.97
CA ALA A 28 2.18 3.85 -14.33
C ALA A 28 1.25 3.01 -15.21
N ASN A 29 0.42 2.16 -14.60
CA ASN A 29 -0.55 1.34 -15.30
C ASN A 29 -1.98 1.89 -15.25
N ASN A 30 -2.19 3.13 -14.79
CA ASN A 30 -3.50 3.78 -14.66
C ASN A 30 -4.53 2.95 -13.88
N VAL A 31 -4.09 2.22 -12.84
CA VAL A 31 -4.96 1.42 -11.98
C VAL A 31 -5.54 2.29 -10.88
N THR A 32 -6.66 2.95 -11.18
CA THR A 32 -7.35 3.87 -10.27
C THR A 32 -8.47 3.21 -9.46
N ASP A 33 -9.11 2.18 -10.02
CA ASP A 33 -10.22 1.48 -9.37
C ASP A 33 -9.77 0.81 -8.04
N PRO A 34 -10.44 1.08 -6.91
CA PRO A 34 -10.04 0.54 -5.61
C PRO A 34 -9.97 -0.99 -5.55
N ALA A 35 -10.92 -1.68 -6.20
CA ALA A 35 -10.93 -3.14 -6.22
C ALA A 35 -9.77 -3.70 -7.06
N LYS A 36 -9.44 -3.06 -8.19
CA LYS A 36 -8.26 -3.42 -9.00
C LYS A 36 -6.96 -3.16 -8.26
N ARG A 37 -6.81 -2.04 -7.55
CA ARG A 37 -5.62 -1.75 -6.73
C ARG A 37 -5.39 -2.85 -5.70
N ARG A 38 -6.46 -3.25 -4.99
CA ARG A 38 -6.43 -4.38 -4.05
C ARG A 38 -6.06 -5.69 -4.75
N ALA A 39 -6.69 -6.00 -5.88
CA ALA A 39 -6.40 -7.23 -6.62
C ALA A 39 -4.93 -7.30 -7.07
N VAL A 40 -4.34 -6.18 -7.50
CA VAL A 40 -2.91 -6.11 -7.85
C VAL A 40 -2.05 -6.39 -6.63
N LEU A 41 -2.29 -5.72 -5.49
CA LEU A 41 -1.54 -6.01 -4.25
C LEU A 41 -1.61 -7.49 -3.87
N LEU A 42 -2.81 -8.07 -3.85
CA LEU A 42 -3.02 -9.47 -3.43
C LEU A 42 -2.43 -10.48 -4.40
N SER A 43 -2.31 -10.15 -5.68
CA SER A 43 -1.72 -11.03 -6.69
C SER A 43 -0.21 -10.86 -6.84
N SER A 44 0.34 -9.68 -6.50
CA SER A 44 1.77 -9.38 -6.69
C SER A 44 2.61 -9.48 -5.41
N CYS A 45 2.00 -9.62 -4.23
CA CYS A 45 2.73 -9.62 -2.96
C CYS A 45 3.49 -10.92 -2.66
N GLY A 46 3.21 -11.99 -3.39
CA GLY A 46 3.79 -13.32 -3.14
C GLY A 46 3.05 -14.11 -2.05
N GLY A 47 3.18 -15.43 -2.12
CA GLY A 47 2.49 -16.37 -1.22
C GLY A 47 2.70 -16.10 0.28
N PRO A 48 3.95 -15.86 0.76
CA PRO A 48 4.19 -15.59 2.17
C PRO A 48 3.47 -14.34 2.69
N VAL A 49 3.46 -13.26 1.91
CA VAL A 49 2.79 -12.01 2.30
C VAL A 49 1.28 -12.17 2.23
N PHE A 50 0.75 -12.86 1.21
CA PHE A 50 -0.67 -13.17 1.13
C PHE A 50 -1.16 -13.95 2.36
N ASN A 51 -0.42 -14.99 2.77
CA ASN A 51 -0.74 -15.75 3.98
C ASN A 51 -0.70 -14.88 5.25
N LEU A 52 0.29 -13.98 5.35
CA LEU A 52 0.37 -13.02 6.44
C LEU A 52 -0.83 -12.07 6.46
N ILE A 53 -1.25 -11.54 5.30
CA ILE A 53 -2.45 -10.69 5.19
C ILE A 53 -3.65 -11.44 5.77
N GLN A 54 -3.88 -12.68 5.36
CA GLN A 54 -5.00 -13.49 5.87
C GLN A 54 -4.93 -13.68 7.38
N ALA A 55 -3.73 -13.93 7.92
CA ALA A 55 -3.54 -14.07 9.36
C ALA A 55 -3.83 -12.77 10.14
N LEU A 56 -3.41 -11.62 9.61
CA LEU A 56 -3.55 -10.33 10.28
C LEU A 56 -4.96 -9.76 10.25
N ILE A 57 -5.77 -10.07 9.22
CA ILE A 57 -7.12 -9.52 9.07
C ILE A 57 -8.23 -10.48 9.50
N SER A 58 -7.88 -11.71 9.87
CA SER A 58 -8.81 -12.70 10.41
C SER A 58 -9.64 -12.12 11.56
N PRO A 59 -10.97 -12.35 11.62
CA PRO A 59 -11.75 -13.31 10.82
C PRO A 59 -12.26 -12.78 9.46
N ALA A 60 -11.90 -11.56 9.06
CA ALA A 60 -12.32 -10.99 7.78
C ALA A 60 -11.52 -11.57 6.60
N ASN A 61 -12.07 -11.46 5.39
CA ASN A 61 -11.41 -11.85 4.15
C ASN A 61 -10.67 -10.67 3.51
N PRO A 62 -9.57 -10.92 2.76
CA PRO A 62 -8.87 -9.87 2.02
C PRO A 62 -9.77 -9.08 1.08
N ASN A 63 -10.80 -9.72 0.52
CA ASN A 63 -11.77 -9.08 -0.38
C ASN A 63 -12.72 -8.10 0.34
N GLU A 64 -12.86 -8.22 1.66
CA GLU A 64 -13.71 -7.36 2.50
C GLU A 64 -12.95 -6.11 3.00
N LYS A 65 -11.64 -6.05 2.78
CA LYS A 65 -10.78 -4.92 3.15
C LYS A 65 -10.46 -4.06 1.93
N SER A 66 -10.25 -2.78 2.15
CA SER A 66 -9.73 -1.86 1.15
C SER A 66 -8.22 -2.07 0.93
N PHE A 67 -7.71 -1.58 -0.20
CA PHE A 67 -6.27 -1.56 -0.47
C PHE A 67 -5.49 -0.86 0.65
N ASP A 68 -5.98 0.29 1.11
CA ASP A 68 -5.31 1.10 2.13
C ASP A 68 -5.32 0.45 3.52
N GLU A 69 -6.41 -0.25 3.88
CA GLU A 69 -6.44 -1.04 5.13
C GLU A 69 -5.43 -2.17 5.12
N ILE A 70 -5.30 -2.90 4.02
CA ILE A 70 -4.34 -4.00 3.90
C ILE A 70 -2.91 -3.45 3.94
N LEU A 71 -2.65 -2.37 3.21
CA LEU A 71 -1.32 -1.74 3.20
C LEU A 71 -0.94 -1.22 4.59
N PHE A 72 -1.88 -0.66 5.33
CA PHE A 72 -1.69 -0.17 6.70
C PHE A 72 -1.34 -1.31 7.66
N VAL A 73 -2.10 -2.41 7.64
CA VAL A 73 -1.85 -3.56 8.52
C VAL A 73 -0.47 -4.19 8.25
N LEU A 74 -0.04 -4.23 6.99
CA LEU A 74 1.31 -4.69 6.63
C LEU A 74 2.40 -3.71 7.07
N GLU A 75 2.16 -2.41 6.96
CA GLU A 75 3.08 -1.38 7.48
C GLU A 75 3.25 -1.50 8.99
N GLU A 76 2.16 -1.66 9.75
CA GLU A 76 2.23 -1.87 11.21
C GLU A 76 3.01 -3.14 11.58
N HIS A 77 2.88 -4.20 10.78
CA HIS A 77 3.57 -5.46 11.01
C HIS A 77 5.08 -5.37 10.70
N PHE A 78 5.45 -4.85 9.54
CA PHE A 78 6.85 -4.83 9.08
C PHE A 78 7.64 -3.62 9.59
N SER A 79 6.95 -2.53 9.91
CA SER A 79 7.53 -1.29 10.43
C SER A 79 6.73 -0.76 11.63
N PRO A 80 6.80 -1.44 12.81
CA PRO A 80 6.07 -1.05 14.02
C PRO A 80 6.58 0.26 14.67
N GLN A 81 7.74 0.78 14.25
CA GLN A 81 8.20 2.11 14.63
C GLN A 81 7.53 3.15 13.71
N PRO A 82 7.23 4.38 14.18
CA PRO A 82 6.54 5.38 13.37
C PRO A 82 7.41 5.77 12.17
N SER A 83 7.23 5.07 11.05
CA SER A 83 7.93 5.33 9.81
C SER A 83 7.45 6.66 9.24
N GLU A 84 8.31 7.33 8.48
CA GLU A 84 7.93 8.54 7.73
C GLU A 84 6.71 8.29 6.82
N ILE A 85 6.44 7.03 6.44
CA ILE A 85 5.23 6.63 5.72
C ILE A 85 3.97 6.68 6.60
N ALA A 86 4.00 6.36 7.90
CA ALA A 86 2.84 6.57 8.77
C ALA A 86 2.46 8.06 8.82
N LYS A 87 3.45 8.96 8.82
CA LYS A 87 3.23 10.40 8.68
C LYS A 87 2.72 10.76 7.28
N ARG A 88 3.27 10.15 6.23
CA ARG A 88 2.85 10.38 4.83
C ARG A 88 1.44 9.85 4.54
N ASN A 89 1.05 8.71 5.09
CA ASN A 89 -0.30 8.16 5.01
C ASN A 89 -1.31 9.01 5.81
N ALA A 90 -0.91 9.53 6.98
CA ALA A 90 -1.71 10.52 7.70
C ALA A 90 -1.86 11.83 6.90
N PHE A 91 -0.83 12.24 6.16
CA PHE A 91 -0.85 13.38 5.23
C PHE A 91 -1.73 13.11 4.00
N TYR A 92 -1.61 11.96 3.34
CA TYR A 92 -2.50 11.55 2.24
C TYR A 92 -3.96 11.39 2.69
N LYS A 93 -4.21 10.85 3.89
CA LYS A 93 -5.55 10.83 4.51
C LYS A 93 -6.11 12.24 4.76
N ARG A 94 -5.25 13.24 5.01
CA ARG A 94 -5.66 14.64 5.18
C ARG A 94 -5.93 15.35 3.85
N ASN A 95 -5.19 15.01 2.81
CA ASN A 95 -5.28 15.64 1.48
C ASN A 95 -6.36 15.01 0.59
N GLN A 96 -7.03 13.95 1.02
CA GLN A 96 -8.23 13.45 0.33
C GLN A 96 -9.47 14.25 0.74
N LYS A 97 -9.41 15.58 0.66
CA LYS A 97 -10.60 16.43 0.57
C LYS A 97 -11.00 16.53 -0.90
N VAL A 98 -12.29 16.38 -1.16
CA VAL A 98 -12.88 16.58 -2.48
C VAL A 98 -12.58 18.02 -2.94
N GLY A 99 -11.71 18.16 -3.95
CA GLY A 99 -11.56 19.42 -4.70
C GLY A 99 -10.22 20.16 -4.66
N GLU A 100 -9.10 19.54 -4.26
CA GLU A 100 -7.80 20.23 -4.28
C GLU A 100 -7.03 20.00 -5.60
N SER A 101 -6.46 21.08 -6.14
CA SER A 101 -5.80 21.15 -7.45
C SER A 101 -4.33 20.73 -7.35
N ILE A 102 -3.82 20.11 -8.42
CA ILE A 102 -2.45 19.60 -8.56
C ILE A 102 -1.36 20.67 -8.26
N SER A 103 -1.72 21.96 -8.35
CA SER A 103 -0.80 23.08 -8.16
C SER A 103 -0.25 23.23 -6.73
N ASP A 104 -0.92 22.72 -5.70
CA ASP A 104 -0.45 22.83 -4.30
C ASP A 104 0.56 21.73 -3.92
N PHE A 105 0.72 20.70 -4.77
CA PHE A 105 1.62 19.57 -4.51
C PHE A 105 3.12 19.92 -4.64
N VAL A 106 3.47 21.01 -5.34
CA VAL A 106 4.87 21.33 -5.68
C VAL A 106 5.50 22.32 -4.68
N ALA A 107 4.74 22.91 -3.76
CA ALA A 107 5.24 23.96 -2.89
C ALA A 107 5.94 23.48 -1.60
N ASP A 108 5.93 22.18 -1.31
CA ASP A 108 6.46 21.62 -0.04
C ASP A 108 7.42 20.43 -0.26
N LEU A 109 8.31 20.57 -1.26
CA LEU A 109 9.52 19.72 -1.37
C LEU A 109 10.66 20.27 -0.51
#